data_AF-A0A7X9EAA8-F1
#
_entry.id   AF-A0A7X9EAA8-F1
#
_cell.length_a   1.000
_cell.length_b   1.000
_cell.length_c   1.000
_cell.angle_alpha   90.00
_cell.angle_beta   90.00
_cell.angle_gamma   90.00
#
_symmetry.space_group_name_H-M   'P 1'
#
loop_
_entity.id
_entity.type
_entity.pdbx_description
1 polymer ?
#
loop_
_entity_poly.entity_id
_entity_poly.type
_entity_poly.pdbx_seq_one_letter_code
_entity_poly.pdbx_strand_id
1 'polypeptide(L)'
;MEIIHSIRRDYLNGMSFVEIAKKYYIDQRTAKRYALNNLPLEHLYKRPFSSVLDPYKYQIDQWLLNGPIFAKTIHDRLIEQGCKCGYTIVNDYVRKKIQEYEASGIYVAIKHRPRDKKLLKEKISEERQIIEARKTEKMKIIEGGYKNDYS
;
A
#
# COMPACT_ATOMS: atom_id res chain seq x y z
N MET A 1 33.22 28.58 -1.11
CA MET A 1 33.84 27.28 -0.78
C MET A 1 33.03 26.20 -1.47
N GLU A 2 33.65 25.34 -2.27
CA GLU A 2 32.98 24.13 -2.75
C GLU A 2 32.76 23.17 -1.58
N ILE A 3 31.52 22.72 -1.39
CA ILE A 3 31.20 21.70 -0.40
C ILE A 3 31.69 20.35 -0.95
N ILE A 4 32.73 19.78 -0.35
CA ILE A 4 33.22 18.44 -0.69
C ILE A 4 32.45 17.41 0.16
N HIS A 5 31.68 16.56 -0.50
CA HIS A 5 30.93 15.50 0.14
C HIS A 5 31.83 14.34 0.60
N SER A 6 31.38 13.60 1.62
CA SER A 6 32.17 12.56 2.30
C SER A 6 32.67 11.46 1.36
N ILE A 7 31.84 10.99 0.42
CA ILE A 7 32.26 10.01 -0.60
C ILE A 7 33.39 10.55 -1.50
N ARG A 8 33.35 11.83 -1.88
CA ARG A 8 34.42 12.45 -2.67
C ARG A 8 35.69 12.64 -1.84
N ARG A 9 35.56 13.02 -0.57
CA ARG A 9 36.69 13.16 0.35
C ARG A 9 37.46 11.83 0.49
N ASP A 10 36.75 10.74 0.68
CA ASP A 10 37.36 9.40 0.79
C ASP A 10 38.07 8.97 -0.50
N TYR A 11 37.49 9.31 -1.66
CA TYR A 11 38.16 9.08 -2.95
C TYR A 11 39.43 9.92 -3.12
N LEU A 12 39.40 11.20 -2.73
CA LEU A 12 40.58 12.07 -2.75
C LEU A 12 41.67 11.62 -1.75
N ASN A 13 41.27 10.93 -0.68
CA ASN A 13 42.19 10.29 0.27
C ASN A 13 42.78 8.97 -0.25
N GLY A 14 42.47 8.57 -1.48
CA GLY A 14 43.03 7.39 -2.13
C GLY A 14 42.24 6.08 -1.92
N MET A 15 41.04 6.12 -1.33
CA MET A 15 40.22 4.91 -1.21
C MET A 15 39.71 4.46 -2.58
N SER A 16 39.74 3.15 -2.81
CA SER A 16 39.15 2.56 -4.00
C SER A 16 37.63 2.61 -3.97
N PHE A 17 36.98 2.58 -5.13
CA PHE A 17 35.51 2.56 -5.21
C PHE A 17 34.89 1.35 -4.51
N VAL A 18 35.63 0.23 -4.39
CA VAL A 18 35.18 -0.98 -3.69
C VAL A 18 35.17 -0.77 -2.18
N GLU A 19 36.18 -0.11 -1.63
CA GLU A 19 36.26 0.21 -0.20
C GLU A 19 35.19 1.24 0.18
N ILE A 20 35.00 2.26 -0.65
CA ILE A 20 33.93 3.25 -0.47
C ILE A 20 32.56 2.55 -0.51
N ALA A 21 32.33 1.64 -1.46
CA ALA A 21 31.10 0.86 -1.54
C ALA A 21 30.81 0.07 -0.25
N LYS A 22 31.83 -0.60 0.31
CA LYS A 22 31.72 -1.33 1.58
C LYS A 22 31.47 -0.40 2.77
N LYS A 23 32.16 0.74 2.84
CA LYS A 23 32.04 1.71 3.93
C LYS A 23 30.66 2.34 4.01
N TYR A 24 30.08 2.69 2.86
CA TYR A 24 28.78 3.36 2.77
C TYR A 24 27.60 2.41 2.48
N TYR A 25 27.85 1.09 2.40
CA TYR A 25 26.85 0.08 2.04
C TYR A 25 26.09 0.41 0.75
N ILE A 26 26.81 0.91 -0.26
CA ILE A 26 26.28 1.26 -1.58
C ILE A 26 26.91 0.42 -2.68
N ASP A 27 26.23 0.30 -3.81
CA ASP A 27 26.80 -0.36 -4.99
C ASP A 27 28.05 0.38 -5.52
N GLN A 28 29.03 -0.36 -6.03
CA GLN A 28 30.30 0.20 -6.52
C GLN A 28 30.08 1.22 -7.66
N ARG A 29 29.10 1.01 -8.54
CA ARG A 29 28.79 1.97 -9.61
C ARG A 29 28.24 3.28 -9.03
N THR A 30 27.51 3.17 -7.92
CA THR A 30 27.02 4.32 -7.16
C THR A 30 28.17 5.06 -6.48
N ALA A 31 29.08 4.36 -5.80
CA ALA A 31 30.28 4.96 -5.20
C ALA A 31 31.10 5.75 -6.23
N LYS A 32 31.36 5.17 -7.41
CA LYS A 32 32.06 5.83 -8.52
C LYS A 32 31.33 7.10 -8.98
N ARG A 33 30.02 7.01 -9.23
CA ARG A 33 29.21 8.16 -9.68
C ARG A 33 29.24 9.32 -8.69
N TYR A 34 29.17 9.02 -7.38
CA TYR A 34 29.11 10.05 -6.34
C TYR A 34 30.46 10.70 -6.07
N ALA A 35 31.55 9.91 -6.08
CA ALA A 35 32.90 10.44 -5.88
C ALA A 35 33.30 11.40 -7.00
N LEU A 36 33.07 11.01 -8.26
CA LEU A 36 33.47 11.79 -9.43
C LEU A 36 32.66 13.09 -9.58
N ASN A 37 31.34 13.03 -9.36
CA ASN A 37 30.43 14.16 -9.52
C ASN A 37 30.22 15.00 -8.25
N ASN A 38 30.94 14.70 -7.16
CA ASN A 38 30.79 15.36 -5.86
C ASN A 38 29.33 15.43 -5.36
N LEU A 39 28.58 14.33 -5.46
CA LEU A 39 27.14 14.32 -5.13
C LEU A 39 26.91 14.15 -3.61
N PRO A 40 25.89 14.81 -3.04
CA PRO A 40 25.50 14.62 -1.64
C PRO A 40 24.93 13.23 -1.40
N LEU A 41 25.24 12.64 -0.24
CA LEU A 41 24.66 11.36 0.20
C LEU A 41 23.15 11.46 0.39
N GLU A 42 22.62 12.66 0.58
CA GLU A 42 21.18 12.91 0.66
C GLU A 42 20.42 12.37 -0.56
N HIS A 43 21.05 12.38 -1.74
CA HIS A 43 20.47 11.82 -2.96
C HIS A 43 20.39 10.28 -2.95
N LEU A 44 21.10 9.59 -2.05
CA LEU A 44 20.98 8.13 -1.87
C LEU A 44 19.75 7.76 -1.06
N TYR A 45 19.28 8.64 -0.16
CA TYR A 45 18.01 8.43 0.50
C TYR A 45 16.94 8.48 -0.57
N LYS A 46 16.38 7.31 -0.89
CA LYS A 46 15.30 7.19 -1.86
C LYS A 46 14.23 8.19 -1.46
N ARG A 47 13.99 9.19 -2.31
CA ARG A 47 12.81 10.03 -2.17
C ARG A 47 11.61 9.08 -2.09
N PRO A 48 10.69 9.21 -1.12
CA PRO A 48 9.47 8.44 -1.13
C PRO A 48 8.75 8.81 -2.43
N PHE A 49 8.80 7.93 -3.42
CA PHE A 49 8.00 8.12 -4.63
C PHE A 49 6.56 7.95 -4.20
N SER A 50 5.75 8.98 -4.43
CA SER A 50 4.30 8.83 -4.35
C SER A 50 3.91 7.74 -5.35
N SER A 51 3.38 6.63 -4.84
CA SER A 51 2.94 5.55 -5.70
C SER A 51 1.74 6.03 -6.52
N VAL A 52 1.60 5.55 -7.76
CA VAL A 52 0.45 5.88 -8.64
C VAL A 52 -0.89 5.57 -7.96
N LEU A 53 -0.88 4.64 -7.01
CA LEU A 53 -2.07 4.21 -6.26
C LEU A 53 -2.38 5.12 -5.07
N ASP A 54 -1.45 5.96 -4.60
CA ASP A 54 -1.61 6.76 -3.37
C ASP A 54 -2.90 7.59 -3.34
N PRO A 55 -3.32 8.28 -4.43
CA PRO A 55 -4.58 9.02 -4.44
C PRO A 55 -5.82 8.15 -4.25
N TYR A 56 -5.73 6.87 -4.64
CA TYR A 56 -6.85 5.92 -4.67
C TYR A 56 -6.85 4.97 -3.45
N LYS A 57 -5.79 4.93 -2.64
CA LYS A 57 -5.66 4.03 -1.49
C LYS A 57 -6.82 4.16 -0.51
N TYR A 58 -7.18 5.38 -0.15
CA TYR A 58 -8.29 5.64 0.76
C TYR A 58 -9.61 5.05 0.23
N GLN A 59 -9.87 5.21 -1.07
CA GLN A 59 -11.08 4.70 -1.70
C GLN A 59 -11.09 3.16 -1.76
N ILE A 60 -9.94 2.55 -2.04
CA ILE A 60 -9.79 1.09 -2.02
C ILE A 60 -10.05 0.56 -0.61
N ASP A 61 -9.51 1.21 0.42
CA ASP A 61 -9.74 0.84 1.81
C ASP A 61 -11.23 0.93 2.17
N GLN A 62 -11.94 1.98 1.74
CA GLN A 62 -13.40 2.09 1.93
C GLN A 62 -14.17 0.94 1.25
N TRP A 63 -13.78 0.57 0.03
CA TRP A 63 -14.41 -0.56 -0.68
C TRP A 63 -14.18 -1.89 0.03
N LEU A 64 -12.98 -2.09 0.57
CA LEU A 64 -12.66 -3.27 1.37
C LEU A 64 -13.44 -3.27 2.69
N LEU A 65 -13.49 -2.16 3.42
CA LEU A 65 -14.26 -2.10 4.68
C LEU A 65 -15.74 -2.50 4.52
N ASN A 66 -16.35 -2.24 3.35
CA ASN A 66 -17.73 -2.64 3.06
C ASN A 66 -17.89 -4.13 2.70
N GLY A 67 -16.80 -4.86 2.45
CA GLY A 67 -16.80 -6.30 2.20
C GLY A 67 -15.66 -6.76 1.29
N PRO A 68 -15.39 -8.07 1.20
CA PRO A 68 -14.33 -8.58 0.37
C PRO A 68 -14.67 -8.35 -1.12
N ILE A 69 -13.79 -7.63 -1.83
CA ILE A 69 -13.92 -7.38 -3.27
C ILE A 69 -12.69 -7.94 -3.97
N PHE A 70 -12.89 -8.51 -5.17
CA PHE A 70 -11.80 -8.94 -6.02
C PHE A 70 -10.95 -7.76 -6.49
N ALA A 71 -9.63 -7.94 -6.46
CA ALA A 71 -8.67 -6.96 -6.98
C ALA A 71 -8.97 -6.57 -8.44
N LYS A 72 -9.47 -7.50 -9.27
CA LYS A 72 -9.87 -7.20 -10.65
C LYS A 72 -11.01 -6.18 -10.71
N THR A 73 -12.06 -6.37 -9.90
CA THR A 73 -13.20 -5.44 -9.85
C THR A 73 -12.77 -4.06 -9.31
N ILE A 74 -11.84 -4.02 -8.36
CA ILE A 74 -11.26 -2.76 -7.88
C ILE A 74 -10.47 -2.09 -9.01
N HIS A 75 -9.66 -2.84 -9.76
CA HIS A 75 -8.87 -2.32 -10.88
C HIS A 75 -9.75 -1.76 -12.00
N ASP A 76 -10.81 -2.48 -12.40
CA ASP A 76 -11.77 -2.03 -13.41
C ASP A 76 -12.41 -0.68 -13.01
N ARG A 77 -12.85 -0.57 -11.74
CA ARG A 77 -13.41 0.68 -11.19
C ARG A 77 -12.40 1.84 -11.14
N LEU A 78 -11.13 1.55 -10.88
CA LEU A 78 -10.07 2.57 -10.88
C LEU A 78 -9.81 3.07 -12.30
N ILE A 79 -9.83 2.18 -13.31
CA ILE A 79 -9.70 2.57 -14.72
C ILE A 79 -10.85 3.46 -15.16
N GLU A 80 -12.09 3.13 -14.77
CA GLU A 80 -13.27 3.96 -15.06
C GLU A 80 -13.15 5.38 -14.50
N GLN A 81 -12.44 5.56 -13.39
CA GLN A 81 -12.16 6.86 -12.78
C GLN A 81 -10.94 7.58 -13.38
N GLY A 82 -10.28 6.98 -14.38
CA GLY A 82 -9.11 7.55 -15.06
C GLY A 82 -7.75 7.15 -14.47
N CYS A 83 -7.69 6.16 -13.57
CA CYS A 83 -6.41 5.63 -13.08
C CYS A 83 -5.68 4.84 -14.17
N LYS A 84 -4.45 5.25 -14.49
CA LYS A 84 -3.53 4.49 -15.37
C LYS A 84 -2.67 3.48 -14.59
N CYS A 85 -3.24 2.89 -13.54
CA CYS A 85 -2.54 1.94 -12.69
C CYS A 85 -2.56 0.53 -13.32
N GLY A 86 -1.44 -0.19 -13.19
CA GLY A 86 -1.36 -1.60 -13.58
C GLY A 86 -2.07 -2.50 -12.58
N TYR A 87 -2.70 -3.57 -13.06
CA TYR A 87 -3.41 -4.56 -12.24
C TYR A 87 -2.54 -5.11 -11.09
N THR A 88 -1.27 -5.42 -11.36
CA THR A 88 -0.35 -6.00 -10.36
C THR A 88 -0.18 -5.11 -9.14
N ILE A 89 -0.06 -3.79 -9.35
CA ILE A 89 0.08 -2.80 -8.27
C ILE A 89 -1.18 -2.79 -7.38
N VAL A 90 -2.36 -2.84 -8.01
CA VAL A 90 -3.64 -2.90 -7.29
C VAL A 90 -3.77 -4.23 -6.53
N ASN A 91 -3.44 -5.35 -7.17
CA ASN A 91 -3.53 -6.68 -6.58
C ASN A 91 -2.61 -6.85 -5.38
N ASP A 92 -1.37 -6.37 -5.46
CA ASP A 92 -0.41 -6.44 -4.35
C ASP A 92 -0.89 -5.62 -3.16
N TYR A 93 -1.43 -4.42 -3.42
CA TYR A 93 -2.00 -3.58 -2.37
C TYR A 93 -3.23 -4.22 -1.70
N VAL A 94 -4.19 -4.69 -2.50
CA VAL A 94 -5.41 -5.35 -2.00
C VAL A 94 -5.07 -6.61 -1.21
N ARG A 95 -4.12 -7.43 -1.69
CA ARG A 95 -3.68 -8.63 -0.97
C ARG A 95 -3.09 -8.29 0.40
N LYS A 96 -2.23 -7.27 0.48
CA LYS A 96 -1.66 -6.82 1.75
C LYS A 96 -2.74 -6.31 2.70
N LYS A 97 -3.70 -5.53 2.19
CA LYS A 97 -4.81 -5.01 3.00
C LYS A 97 -5.73 -6.11 3.52
N ILE A 98 -6.08 -7.10 2.70
CA ILE A 98 -6.86 -8.25 3.16
C ILE A 98 -6.13 -8.97 4.29
N GLN A 99 -4.82 -9.19 4.17
CA GLN A 99 -4.04 -9.83 5.23
C GLN A 99 -4.02 -9.00 6.53
N GLU A 100 -3.86 -7.67 6.44
CA GLU A 100 -3.97 -6.75 7.58
C GLU A 100 -5.36 -6.85 8.24
N TYR A 101 -6.42 -6.88 7.43
CA TYR A 101 -7.79 -6.95 7.91
C TYR A 101 -8.17 -8.32 8.50
N GLU A 102 -7.66 -9.42 7.93
CA GLU A 102 -7.75 -10.76 8.51
C GLU A 102 -7.04 -10.82 9.88
N ALA A 103 -5.84 -10.22 9.99
CA ALA A 103 -5.12 -10.13 11.26
C ALA A 103 -5.87 -9.29 12.31
N SER A 104 -6.57 -8.23 11.89
CA SER A 104 -7.40 -7.40 12.77
C SER A 104 -8.78 -8.00 13.11
N GLY A 105 -9.16 -9.11 12.48
CA GLY A 105 -10.46 -9.77 12.68
C GLY A 105 -11.65 -9.10 11.97
N ILE A 106 -11.41 -8.12 11.07
CA ILE A 106 -12.45 -7.47 10.26
C ILE A 106 -12.95 -8.42 9.16
N TYR A 107 -12.08 -9.29 8.63
CA TYR A 107 -12.43 -10.33 7.67
C TYR A 107 -12.24 -11.73 8.23
N VAL A 108 -13.09 -12.66 7.77
CA VAL A 108 -12.91 -14.10 7.98
C VAL A 108 -12.06 -14.64 6.83
N ALA A 109 -10.88 -15.19 7.15
CA ALA A 109 -10.01 -15.79 6.16
C ALA A 109 -10.72 -16.97 5.47
N ILE A 110 -10.93 -16.87 4.15
CA ILE A 110 -11.49 -17.96 3.35
C ILE A 110 -10.38 -19.00 3.16
N LYS A 111 -10.36 -20.03 4.04
CA LYS A 111 -9.33 -21.08 4.11
C LYS A 111 -9.10 -21.85 2.81
N HIS A 112 -10.09 -21.89 1.91
CA HIS A 112 -9.96 -22.52 0.60
C HIS A 112 -10.66 -21.65 -0.44
N ARG A 113 -9.90 -21.00 -1.32
CA ARG A 113 -10.47 -20.22 -2.43
C ARG A 113 -11.06 -21.24 -3.43
N PRO A 114 -12.39 -21.34 -3.58
CA PRO A 114 -12.99 -22.33 -4.47
C PRO A 114 -12.55 -22.04 -5.91
N ARG A 115 -12.20 -23.08 -6.67
CA ARG A 115 -11.77 -22.96 -8.07
C ARG A 115 -12.89 -22.36 -8.94
N ASP A 116 -14.14 -22.56 -8.56
CA ASP A 116 -15.30 -22.08 -9.29
C ASP A 116 -15.65 -20.62 -8.95
N LYS A 117 -15.43 -19.76 -9.94
CA LYS A 117 -15.67 -18.31 -9.85
C LYS A 117 -17.14 -17.94 -9.55
N LYS A 118 -18.10 -18.81 -9.88
CA LYS A 118 -19.53 -18.60 -9.64
C LYS A 118 -19.87 -18.73 -8.15
N LEU A 119 -19.44 -19.82 -7.53
CA LEU A 119 -19.60 -20.08 -6.10
C LEU A 119 -18.93 -18.99 -5.24
N LEU A 120 -17.79 -18.48 -5.69
CA LEU A 120 -17.11 -17.39 -4.98
C LEU A 120 -17.89 -16.07 -5.06
N LYS A 121 -18.50 -15.76 -6.20
CA LYS A 121 -19.36 -14.57 -6.34
C LYS A 121 -20.62 -14.68 -5.47
N GLU A 122 -21.23 -15.87 -5.42
CA GLU A 122 -22.41 -16.15 -4.59
C GLU A 122 -22.07 -15.99 -3.10
N LYS A 123 -21.00 -16.63 -2.61
CA LYS A 123 -20.56 -16.46 -1.21
C LYS A 123 -20.21 -15.02 -0.85
N ILE A 124 -19.55 -14.29 -1.75
CA ILE A 124 -19.25 -12.86 -1.53
C ILE A 124 -20.56 -12.03 -1.47
N SER A 125 -21.56 -12.37 -2.29
CA SER A 125 -22.85 -11.68 -2.25
C SER A 125 -23.63 -11.97 -0.96
N GLU A 126 -23.56 -13.20 -0.46
CA GLU A 126 -24.16 -13.61 0.81
C GLU A 126 -23.48 -12.92 2.00
N GLU A 127 -22.13 -12.89 2.02
CA GLU A 127 -21.37 -12.19 3.05
C GLU A 127 -21.66 -10.68 3.07
N ARG A 128 -21.83 -10.06 1.90
CA ARG A 128 -22.24 -8.65 1.79
C ARG A 128 -23.61 -8.42 2.42
N GLN A 129 -24.59 -9.28 2.15
CA GLN A 129 -25.93 -9.16 2.73
C GLN A 129 -25.89 -9.29 4.27
N ILE A 130 -25.05 -10.18 4.79
CA ILE A 130 -24.87 -10.36 6.24
C ILE A 130 -24.20 -9.13 6.88
N ILE A 131 -23.17 -8.56 6.24
CA ILE A 131 -22.51 -7.34 6.73
C ILE A 131 -23.45 -6.14 6.67
N GLU A 132 -24.22 -5.99 5.59
CA GLU A 132 -25.19 -4.91 5.41
C GLU A 132 -26.32 -5.01 6.46
N ALA A 133 -26.82 -6.21 6.73
CA ALA A 133 -27.77 -6.47 7.81
C ALA A 133 -27.19 -6.08 9.18
N ARG A 134 -25.96 -6.49 9.50
CA ARG A 134 -25.27 -6.10 10.76
C ARG A 134 -25.05 -4.59 10.87
N LYS A 135 -24.78 -3.91 9.76
CA LYS A 135 -24.64 -2.45 9.72
C LYS A 135 -25.98 -1.77 9.99
N THR A 136 -27.07 -2.26 9.41
CA THR A 136 -28.42 -1.74 9.69
C THR A 136 -28.86 -1.99 11.13
N GLU A 137 -28.52 -3.14 11.72
CA GLU A 137 -28.80 -3.43 13.13
C GLU A 137 -28.03 -2.49 14.07
N LYS A 138 -26.73 -2.27 13.82
CA LYS A 138 -25.93 -1.29 14.58
C LYS A 138 -26.47 0.14 14.45
N MET A 139 -26.93 0.56 13.27
CA MET A 139 -27.50 1.90 13.06
C MET A 139 -28.84 2.07 13.79
N LYS A 140 -29.70 1.04 13.81
CA LYS A 140 -30.97 1.06 14.58
C LYS A 140 -30.74 1.19 16.08
N ILE A 141 -29.68 0.57 16.62
CA ILE A 141 -29.33 0.70 18.05
C ILE A 141 -28.89 2.14 18.39
N ILE A 142 -28.19 2.82 17.48
CA ILE A 142 -27.73 4.20 17.67
C ILE A 142 -28.90 5.19 17.58
N GLU A 143 -29.84 5.00 16.65
CA GLU A 143 -31.04 5.85 16.52
C GLU A 143 -32.05 5.66 17.66
N GLY A 144 -32.09 4.47 18.28
CA GLY A 144 -32.89 4.19 19.48
C GLY A 144 -32.36 4.86 20.77
N GLY A 145 -31.13 5.37 20.76
CA GLY A 145 -30.49 6.02 21.92
C GLY A 145 -30.74 7.53 22.04
N TYR A 146 -31.39 8.16 21.07
CA TYR A 146 -31.67 9.61 21.04
C TYR A 146 -33.13 9.98 21.34
N LYS A 147 -33.78 9.22 22.22
CA LYS A 147 -35.04 9.65 22.86
C LYS A 147 -35.00 9.28 24.34
N ASN A 148 -34.38 10.14 25.14
CA ASN A 148 -34.89 10.59 26.43
C ASN A 148 -34.01 11.73 26.94
N ASP A 149 -34.68 12.66 27.64
CA ASP A 149 -34.10 13.77 28.43
C ASP A 149 -34.00 15.13 27.73
N TYR A 150 -35.15 15.67 27.32
CA TYR A 150 -35.47 17.09 27.53
C TYR A 150 -36.95 17.23 27.93
N SER A 151 -37.22 17.18 29.23
CA SER A 151 -38.37 17.79 29.89
C SER A 151 -37.98 18.20 31.29
#